data_AF-A0A6P0LV96-F1
#
_entry.id   AF-A0A6P0LV96-F1
#
_cell.length_a   1.000
_cell.length_b   1.000
_cell.length_c   1.000
_cell.angle_alpha   90.00
_cell.angle_beta   90.00
_cell.angle_gamma   90.00
#
_symmetry.space_group_name_H-M   'P 1'
#
loop_
_entity.id
_entity.type
_entity.pdbx_description
1 polymer ?
#
loop_
_entity_poly.entity_id
_entity_poly.type
_entity_poly.pdbx_seq_one_letter_code
_entity_poly.pdbx_strand_id
1 'polypeptide(L)'
;PPAALPICRISYQPSSAELARYGLSASRDGEITIYRANTLTPEEIAEARTEGTLCKTCNGIGYKGRVGVYEVMRISENLQALINQGAPTERIKEAAVEEGMITILAYSLNLVQEGYTTFEEVERVTFTDSGLEAELKAKRKSSLTCATCSAQLEPEWLDCPYCMTPRFQN
;
A
#
# COMPACT_ATOMS: atom_id res chain seq x y z
N PRO A 1 0.13 -3.51 -13.15
CA PRO A 1 1.25 -4.46 -13.02
C PRO A 1 0.88 -5.82 -13.64
N PRO A 2 1.82 -6.71 -14.00
CA PRO A 2 1.56 -8.11 -14.30
C PRO A 2 0.80 -8.77 -13.15
N ALA A 3 -0.20 -9.59 -13.49
CA ALA A 3 -0.96 -10.31 -12.47
C ALA A 3 -0.24 -11.63 -12.12
N ALA A 4 0.01 -11.85 -10.83
CA ALA A 4 0.63 -13.06 -10.32
C ALA A 4 -0.30 -14.24 -10.63
N LEU A 5 0.21 -15.31 -11.24
CA LEU A 5 -0.64 -16.41 -11.68
C LEU A 5 -1.09 -17.27 -10.47
N PRO A 6 -2.40 -17.34 -10.12
CA PRO A 6 -2.84 -17.99 -8.89
C PRO A 6 -2.51 -19.47 -8.77
N ILE A 7 -2.42 -20.19 -9.89
CA ILE A 7 -2.19 -21.64 -9.89
C ILE A 7 -0.75 -22.03 -9.58
N CYS A 8 0.21 -21.11 -9.68
CA CYS A 8 1.62 -21.42 -9.46
C CYS A 8 2.35 -20.38 -8.62
N ARG A 9 1.67 -19.34 -8.10
CA ARG A 9 2.26 -18.38 -7.17
C ARG A 9 2.72 -19.08 -5.88
N ILE A 10 3.75 -18.53 -5.25
CA ILE A 10 4.34 -19.08 -4.02
C ILE A 10 3.96 -18.17 -2.86
N SER A 11 3.39 -18.74 -1.79
CA SER A 11 3.14 -18.01 -0.55
C SER A 11 4.42 -17.87 0.27
N TYR A 12 4.58 -16.74 0.94
CA TYR A 12 5.64 -16.52 1.92
C TYR A 12 5.18 -15.53 3.00
N GLN A 13 5.90 -15.53 4.13
CA GLN A 13 5.71 -14.54 5.18
C GLN A 13 6.77 -13.44 5.01
N PRO A 14 6.37 -12.19 4.72
CA PRO A 14 7.31 -11.09 4.57
C PRO A 14 7.93 -10.72 5.91
N SER A 15 9.20 -10.31 5.87
CA SER A 15 9.89 -9.85 7.08
C SER A 15 9.36 -8.48 7.53
N SER A 16 9.55 -8.14 8.81
CA SER A 16 9.19 -6.80 9.32
C SER A 16 9.92 -5.68 8.57
N ALA A 17 11.17 -5.90 8.16
CA ALA A 17 11.94 -4.94 7.37
C ALA A 17 11.36 -4.74 5.96
N GLU A 18 10.87 -5.82 5.33
CA GLU A 18 10.20 -5.77 4.04
C GLU A 18 8.87 -5.02 4.12
N LEU A 19 8.03 -5.33 5.13
CA LEU A 19 6.78 -4.62 5.38
C LEU A 19 7.01 -3.12 5.64
N ALA A 20 8.05 -2.78 6.40
CA ALA A 20 8.38 -1.39 6.73
C ALA A 20 8.71 -0.54 5.50
N ARG A 21 9.31 -1.12 4.45
CA ARG A 21 9.59 -0.40 3.18
C ARG A 21 8.32 0.12 2.51
N TYR A 22 7.19 -0.53 2.76
CA TYR A 22 5.88 -0.17 2.20
C TYR A 22 5.00 0.60 3.20
N GLY A 23 5.55 1.05 4.33
CA GLY A 23 4.79 1.72 5.38
C GLY A 23 3.76 0.83 6.08
N LEU A 24 3.90 -0.50 5.94
CA LEU A 24 3.09 -1.48 6.65
C LEU A 24 3.75 -1.77 7.99
N SER A 25 3.02 -1.55 9.08
CA SER A 25 3.47 -1.99 10.39
C SER A 25 3.05 -3.45 10.60
N ALA A 26 3.92 -4.26 11.20
CA ALA A 26 3.61 -5.63 11.63
C ALA A 26 2.65 -5.65 12.85
N SER A 27 1.72 -4.70 12.90
CA SER A 27 0.90 -4.44 14.07
C SER A 27 -0.36 -5.29 14.03
N ARG A 28 -0.36 -6.31 14.91
CA ARG A 28 -1.47 -7.16 15.39
C ARG A 28 -1.63 -8.52 14.68
N ASP A 29 -1.16 -9.57 15.37
CA ASP A 29 -1.72 -10.92 15.50
C ASP A 29 -2.35 -11.62 14.27
N GLY A 30 -1.87 -11.30 13.08
CA GLY A 30 -2.20 -12.03 11.85
C GLY A 30 -0.95 -12.24 11.03
N GLU A 31 -0.55 -13.50 10.84
CA GLU A 31 0.45 -13.84 9.84
C GLU A 31 -0.08 -13.41 8.46
N ILE A 32 0.40 -12.27 7.95
CA ILE A 32 0.03 -11.80 6.62
C ILE A 32 0.70 -12.75 5.62
N THR A 33 -0.09 -13.56 4.94
CA THR A 33 0.39 -14.39 3.84
C THR A 33 0.42 -13.57 2.57
N ILE A 34 1.61 -13.34 2.03
CA ILE A 34 1.81 -12.65 0.75
C ILE A 34 2.23 -13.68 -0.32
N TYR A 35 2.01 -13.34 -1.59
CA TYR A 35 2.37 -14.18 -2.71
C TYR A 35 3.44 -13.53 -3.58
N ARG A 36 4.39 -14.35 -4.04
CA ARG A 36 5.36 -14.02 -5.09
C ARG A 36 5.09 -14.84 -6.34
N ALA A 37 5.50 -14.33 -7.49
CA ALA A 37 5.46 -15.08 -8.73
C ALA A 37 6.50 -16.21 -8.70
N ASN A 38 6.12 -17.38 -9.22
CA ASN A 38 7.06 -18.47 -9.45
C ASN A 38 7.73 -18.29 -10.81
N THR A 39 8.68 -17.37 -10.85
CA THR A 39 9.49 -17.08 -12.02
C THR A 39 10.72 -17.97 -12.00
N LEU A 40 10.93 -18.71 -13.08
CA LEU A 40 12.01 -19.69 -13.23
C LEU A 40 13.10 -19.16 -14.15
N THR A 41 14.35 -19.52 -13.90
CA THR A 41 15.48 -19.30 -14.81
C THR A 41 15.38 -20.21 -16.05
N PRO A 42 16.12 -19.93 -17.14
CA PRO A 42 16.15 -20.81 -18.30
C PRO A 42 16.53 -22.27 -17.97
N GLU A 43 17.46 -22.46 -17.05
CA GLU A 43 17.89 -23.79 -16.57
C GLU A 43 16.76 -24.49 -15.80
N GLU A 44 16.12 -23.79 -14.86
CA GLU A 44 14.98 -24.31 -14.08
C GLU A 44 13.78 -24.63 -14.98
N ILE A 45 13.55 -23.85 -16.05
CA ILE A 45 12.52 -24.14 -17.06
C ILE A 45 12.81 -25.44 -17.80
N ALA A 46 14.07 -25.69 -18.18
CA ALA A 46 14.46 -26.90 -18.88
C ALA A 46 14.30 -28.15 -17.99
N GLU A 47 14.69 -28.03 -16.72
CA GLU A 47 14.51 -29.06 -15.70
C GLU A 47 13.02 -29.35 -15.45
N ALA A 48 12.24 -28.32 -15.10
CA ALA A 48 10.81 -28.45 -14.83
C ALA A 48 10.02 -28.96 -16.05
N ARG A 49 10.48 -28.66 -17.27
CA ARG A 49 9.90 -29.23 -18.50
C ARG A 49 10.15 -30.73 -18.60
N THR A 50 11.36 -31.17 -18.27
CA THR A 50 11.76 -32.58 -18.32
C THR A 50 11.01 -33.40 -17.25
N GLU A 51 10.84 -32.82 -16.06
CA GLU A 51 10.10 -33.44 -14.96
C GLU A 51 8.57 -33.34 -15.10
N GLY A 52 8.07 -32.57 -16.07
CA GLY A 52 6.64 -32.34 -16.28
C GLY A 52 5.98 -31.44 -15.22
N THR A 53 6.76 -30.75 -14.40
CA THR A 53 6.33 -29.83 -13.34
C THR A 53 6.16 -28.38 -13.81
N LEU A 54 6.63 -28.06 -15.02
CA LEU A 54 6.50 -26.70 -15.59
C LEU A 54 5.04 -26.28 -15.72
N CYS A 55 4.71 -25.11 -15.16
CA CYS A 55 3.39 -24.53 -15.28
C CYS A 55 3.06 -24.24 -16.76
N LYS A 56 2.11 -24.99 -17.33
CA LYS A 56 1.69 -24.88 -18.73
C LYS A 56 1.02 -23.55 -19.08
N THR A 57 0.60 -22.79 -18.07
CA THR A 57 -0.16 -21.55 -18.25
C THR A 57 0.73 -20.32 -18.36
N CYS A 58 1.82 -20.25 -17.58
CA CYS A 58 2.79 -19.15 -17.65
C CYS A 58 4.14 -19.55 -18.26
N ASN A 59 4.39 -20.84 -18.51
CA ASN A 59 5.66 -21.36 -19.02
C ASN A 59 6.88 -20.91 -18.21
N GLY A 60 6.75 -20.86 -16.88
CA GLY A 60 7.84 -20.45 -15.97
C GLY A 60 7.98 -18.94 -15.77
N ILE A 61 7.11 -18.11 -16.37
CA ILE A 61 7.14 -16.65 -16.19
C ILE A 61 6.59 -16.22 -14.82
N GLY A 62 5.72 -17.03 -14.20
CA GLY A 62 5.09 -16.72 -12.90
C GLY A 62 3.92 -15.72 -12.95
N TYR A 63 3.71 -15.06 -14.09
CA TYR A 63 2.63 -14.08 -14.30
C TYR A 63 1.74 -14.46 -15.50
N LYS A 64 0.49 -13.97 -15.50
CA LYS A 64 -0.39 -14.01 -16.67
C LYS A 64 -1.38 -12.86 -16.65
N GLY A 65 -1.40 -12.06 -17.72
CA GLY A 65 -2.26 -10.89 -17.83
C GLY A 65 -1.73 -9.70 -17.02
N ARG A 66 -2.59 -8.70 -16.80
CA ARG A 66 -2.27 -7.47 -16.09
C ARG A 66 -3.41 -7.10 -15.15
N VAL A 67 -3.09 -6.55 -14.00
CA VAL A 67 -4.03 -5.89 -13.09
C VAL A 67 -3.91 -4.37 -13.24
N GLY A 68 -5.07 -3.71 -13.30
CA GLY A 68 -5.18 -2.26 -13.35
C GLY A 68 -4.98 -1.66 -11.96
N VAL A 69 -4.22 -0.57 -11.89
CA VAL A 69 -4.05 0.22 -10.67
C VAL A 69 -4.48 1.64 -11.01
N TYR A 70 -5.33 2.21 -10.16
CA TYR A 70 -5.95 3.51 -10.37
C TYR A 70 -5.71 4.41 -9.16
N GLU A 71 -5.48 5.68 -9.44
CA GLU A 71 -5.53 6.77 -8.46
C GLU A 71 -6.50 7.80 -9.04
N VAL A 72 -7.62 8.02 -8.34
CA VAL A 72 -8.71 8.86 -8.82
C VAL A 72 -8.91 10.00 -7.85
N MET A 73 -8.51 11.20 -8.25
CA MET A 73 -8.65 12.42 -7.47
C MET A 73 -9.95 13.14 -7.83
N ARG A 74 -10.91 13.13 -6.91
CA ARG A 74 -12.13 13.95 -7.05
C ARG A 74 -11.79 15.40 -6.73
N ILE A 75 -12.11 16.32 -7.63
CA ILE A 75 -11.88 17.76 -7.43
C ILE A 75 -12.96 18.34 -6.50
N SER A 76 -12.64 18.48 -5.21
CA SER A 76 -13.48 19.12 -4.19
C SER A 76 -13.33 20.65 -4.20
N GLU A 77 -14.18 21.36 -3.44
CA GLU A 77 -14.05 22.82 -3.27
C GLU A 77 -12.72 23.22 -2.62
N ASN A 78 -12.25 22.44 -1.64
CA ASN A 78 -10.96 22.65 -0.99
C ASN A 78 -9.79 22.50 -1.99
N LEU A 79 -9.83 21.44 -2.81
CA LEU A 79 -8.82 21.25 -3.86
C LEU A 79 -8.88 22.34 -4.93
N GLN A 80 -10.08 22.81 -5.32
CA GLN A 80 -10.21 23.95 -6.24
C GLN A 80 -9.57 25.21 -5.66
N ALA A 81 -9.79 25.50 -4.37
CA ALA A 81 -9.16 26.64 -3.71
C ALA A 81 -7.62 26.52 -3.71
N LEU A 82 -7.08 25.35 -3.39
CA LEU A 82 -5.64 25.09 -3.42
C LEU A 82 -5.05 25.25 -4.82
N ILE A 83 -5.73 24.75 -5.86
CA ILE A 83 -5.33 24.91 -7.26
C ILE A 83 -5.31 26.40 -7.64
N ASN A 84 -6.36 27.14 -7.31
CA ASN A 84 -6.45 28.58 -7.63
C ASN A 84 -5.38 29.42 -6.90
N GLN A 85 -4.92 28.96 -5.73
CA GLN A 85 -3.84 29.60 -4.98
C GLN A 85 -2.43 29.22 -5.49
N GLY A 86 -2.33 28.32 -6.47
CA GLY A 86 -1.03 27.82 -6.95
C GLY A 86 -0.29 27.01 -5.90
N ALA A 87 -1.01 26.26 -5.06
CA ALA A 87 -0.41 25.43 -4.03
C ALA A 87 0.54 24.38 -4.63
N PRO A 88 1.62 23.98 -3.92
CA PRO A 88 2.49 22.90 -4.37
C PRO A 88 1.74 21.58 -4.60
N THR A 89 2.18 20.79 -5.57
CA THR A 89 1.57 19.50 -5.91
C THR A 89 1.46 18.57 -4.70
N GLU A 90 2.46 18.56 -3.82
CA GLU A 90 2.46 17.76 -2.60
C GLU A 90 1.32 18.15 -1.66
N ARG A 91 1.03 19.45 -1.55
CA ARG A 91 -0.06 19.96 -0.70
C ARG A 91 -1.43 19.57 -1.27
N ILE A 92 -1.58 19.61 -2.59
CA ILE A 92 -2.80 19.19 -3.29
C ILE A 92 -3.00 17.67 -3.11
N LYS A 93 -1.95 16.86 -3.32
CA LYS A 93 -2.01 15.41 -3.12
C LYS A 93 -2.33 15.04 -1.67
N GLU A 94 -1.73 15.73 -0.71
CA GLU A 94 -2.02 15.54 0.71
C GLU A 94 -3.49 15.83 1.04
N ALA A 95 -4.04 16.96 0.57
CA ALA A 95 -5.48 17.27 0.74
C ALA A 95 -6.37 16.19 0.10
N ALA A 96 -6.01 15.72 -1.09
CA ALA A 96 -6.79 14.68 -1.77
C ALA A 96 -6.79 13.37 -0.97
N VAL A 97 -5.65 12.95 -0.41
CA VAL A 97 -5.56 11.76 0.45
C VAL A 97 -6.34 11.95 1.75
N GLU A 98 -6.26 13.12 2.39
CA GLU A 98 -7.07 13.49 3.56
C GLU A 98 -8.58 13.38 3.28
N GLU A 99 -9.00 13.71 2.06
CA GLU A 99 -10.38 13.61 1.58
C GLU A 99 -10.76 12.21 1.07
N GLY A 100 -9.90 11.21 1.27
CA GLY A 100 -10.19 9.80 0.98
C GLY A 100 -9.72 9.31 -0.38
N MET A 101 -8.88 10.07 -1.10
CA MET A 101 -8.22 9.55 -2.31
C MET A 101 -7.30 8.38 -1.95
N ILE A 102 -7.50 7.25 -2.62
CA ILE A 102 -6.62 6.09 -2.54
C ILE A 102 -5.48 6.29 -3.54
N THR A 103 -4.23 6.24 -3.05
CA THR A 103 -3.06 6.38 -3.91
C THR A 103 -2.79 5.12 -4.72
N ILE A 104 -1.97 5.24 -5.77
CA ILE A 104 -1.44 4.08 -6.51
C ILE A 104 -0.79 3.08 -5.56
N LEU A 105 -0.03 3.55 -4.56
CA LEU A 105 0.66 2.67 -3.61
C LEU A 105 -0.34 1.93 -2.71
N ALA A 106 -1.23 2.63 -2.01
CA ALA A 106 -2.24 1.98 -1.16
C ALA A 106 -3.06 0.95 -1.93
N TYR A 107 -3.51 1.28 -3.15
CA TYR A 107 -4.27 0.33 -3.95
C TYR A 107 -3.43 -0.87 -4.38
N SER A 108 -2.18 -0.63 -4.80
CA SER A 108 -1.26 -1.71 -5.17
C SER A 108 -0.97 -2.65 -4.01
N LEU A 109 -0.78 -2.14 -2.79
CA LEU A 109 -0.56 -2.94 -1.59
C LEU A 109 -1.77 -3.79 -1.24
N ASN A 110 -2.98 -3.27 -1.43
CA ASN A 110 -4.21 -4.06 -1.28
C ASN A 110 -4.22 -5.25 -2.27
N LEU A 111 -3.92 -4.99 -3.55
CA LEU A 111 -3.84 -6.06 -4.56
C LEU A 111 -2.77 -7.11 -4.25
N VAL A 112 -1.69 -6.75 -3.55
CA VAL A 112 -0.69 -7.71 -3.07
C VAL A 112 -1.25 -8.57 -1.93
N GLN A 113 -1.97 -7.98 -0.98
CA GLN A 113 -2.64 -8.72 0.10
C GLN A 113 -3.71 -9.68 -0.43
N GLU A 114 -4.44 -9.29 -1.48
CA GLU A 114 -5.38 -10.17 -2.19
C GLU A 114 -4.67 -11.19 -3.11
N GLY A 115 -3.36 -11.01 -3.33
CA GLY A 115 -2.51 -11.88 -4.13
C GLY A 115 -2.70 -11.76 -5.65
N TYR A 116 -3.25 -10.64 -6.13
CA TYR A 116 -3.38 -10.34 -7.56
C TYR A 116 -2.06 -9.91 -8.20
N THR A 117 -1.15 -9.30 -7.43
CA THR A 117 0.18 -8.88 -7.86
C THR A 117 1.19 -9.15 -6.74
N THR A 118 2.46 -8.86 -6.97
CA THR A 118 3.54 -9.09 -6.00
C THR A 118 4.18 -7.78 -5.56
N PHE A 119 4.93 -7.78 -4.45
CA PHE A 119 5.66 -6.59 -3.99
C PHE A 119 6.67 -6.09 -5.02
N GLU A 120 7.36 -6.98 -5.73
CA GLU A 120 8.31 -6.60 -6.78
C GLU A 120 7.64 -5.76 -7.88
N GLU A 121 6.41 -6.13 -8.24
CA GLU A 121 5.64 -5.40 -9.22
C GLU A 121 5.05 -4.10 -8.67
N VAL A 122 4.79 -4.00 -7.36
CA VAL A 122 4.44 -2.74 -6.71
C VAL A 122 5.62 -1.78 -6.73
N GLU A 123 6.79 -2.23 -6.27
CA GLU A 123 8.02 -1.43 -6.26
C GLU A 123 8.34 -0.87 -7.65
N ARG A 124 8.17 -1.71 -8.69
CA ARG A 124 8.38 -1.29 -10.08
C ARG A 124 7.41 -0.21 -10.57
N VAL A 125 6.16 -0.20 -10.11
CA VAL A 125 5.15 0.80 -10.55
C VAL A 125 5.11 2.04 -9.67
N THR A 126 5.59 1.97 -8.43
CA THR A 126 5.55 3.08 -7.47
C THR A 126 6.89 3.79 -7.28
N PHE A 127 7.96 3.39 -7.97
CA PHE A 127 9.32 3.91 -7.76
C PHE A 127 9.44 5.44 -7.82
N THR A 128 8.59 6.12 -8.59
CA THR A 128 8.60 7.59 -8.73
C THR A 128 7.41 8.28 -8.05
N ASP A 129 6.58 7.54 -7.31
CA ASP A 129 5.35 8.08 -6.73
C ASP A 129 5.56 8.60 -5.31
N SER A 130 5.12 9.83 -5.04
CA SER A 130 5.13 10.45 -3.71
C SER A 130 3.97 9.99 -2.80
N GLY A 131 3.22 8.96 -3.20
CA GLY A 131 2.03 8.47 -2.50
C GLY A 131 2.31 7.99 -1.09
N LEU A 132 3.46 7.32 -0.86
CA LEU A 132 3.85 6.90 0.49
C LEU A 132 3.97 8.09 1.45
N GLU A 133 4.61 9.17 1.02
CA GLU A 133 4.77 10.36 1.86
C GLU A 133 3.44 11.05 2.13
N ALA A 134 2.59 11.18 1.12
CA ALA A 134 1.26 11.77 1.27
C ALA A 134 0.39 10.94 2.23
N GLU A 135 0.42 9.62 2.11
CA GLU A 135 -0.27 8.70 3.03
C GLU A 135 0.27 8.80 4.45
N LEU A 136 1.59 8.80 4.63
CA LEU A 136 2.20 8.93 5.95
C LEU A 136 1.91 10.29 6.59
N LYS A 137 1.81 11.37 5.80
CA LYS A 137 1.42 12.69 6.30
C LYS A 137 -0.06 12.74 6.69
N ALA A 138 -0.95 12.24 5.84
CA ALA A 138 -2.37 12.13 6.15
C ALA A 138 -2.61 11.25 7.40
N LYS A 139 -1.99 10.07 7.47
CA LYS A 139 -2.03 9.18 8.64
C LYS A 139 -1.47 9.83 9.90
N ARG A 140 -0.40 10.63 9.80
CA ARG A 140 0.15 11.38 10.94
C ARG A 140 -0.79 12.47 11.44
N LYS A 141 -1.52 13.13 10.55
CA LYS A 141 -2.54 14.13 10.92
C LYS A 141 -3.78 13.49 11.53
N SER A 142 -4.13 12.26 11.14
CA SER A 142 -5.23 11.51 11.73
C SER A 142 -4.83 10.76 13.02
N SER A 143 -3.57 10.35 13.16
CA SER A 143 -3.04 9.73 14.38
C SER A 143 -2.80 10.78 15.45
N LEU A 144 -3.81 11.00 16.28
CA LEU A 144 -3.75 11.97 17.36
C LEU A 144 -3.24 11.25 18.61
N THR A 145 -2.23 11.79 19.27
CA THR A 145 -1.79 11.30 20.59
C THR A 145 -2.10 12.34 21.64
N CYS A 146 -2.67 11.93 22.76
CA CYS A 146 -2.92 12.81 23.90
C CYS A 146 -1.60 13.37 24.44
N ALA A 147 -1.51 14.70 24.56
CA ALA A 147 -0.31 15.38 25.08
C ALA A 147 0.00 15.08 26.56
N THR A 148 -0.92 14.47 27.31
CA THR A 148 -0.77 14.18 28.74
C THR A 148 -0.49 12.71 29.02
N CYS A 149 -1.29 11.79 28.45
CA CYS A 149 -1.15 10.36 28.74
C CYS A 149 -0.64 9.53 27.56
N SER A 150 -0.33 10.18 26.42
CA SER A 150 0.17 9.53 25.19
C SER A 150 -0.80 8.51 24.57
N ALA A 151 -2.04 8.46 25.02
CA ALA A 151 -3.05 7.60 24.42
C ALA A 151 -3.31 8.01 22.96
N GLN A 152 -3.50 7.02 22.10
CA GLN A 152 -3.99 7.25 20.74
C GLN A 152 -5.45 7.71 20.82
N LEU A 153 -5.77 8.77 20.08
CA LEU A 153 -7.06 9.45 20.08
C LEU A 153 -7.72 9.31 18.70
N GLU A 154 -9.03 9.16 18.70
CA GLU A 154 -9.84 9.23 17.48
C GLU A 154 -10.07 10.68 17.03
N PRO A 155 -10.18 10.94 15.71
CA PRO A 155 -10.41 12.28 15.16
C PRO A 155 -11.68 12.98 15.66
N GLU A 156 -12.70 12.24 16.06
CA GLU A 156 -13.97 12.78 16.60
C GLU A 156 -13.92 13.12 18.09
N TRP A 157 -12.88 12.73 18.83
CA TRP A 157 -12.81 12.98 20.27
C TRP A 157 -12.40 14.42 20.58
N LEU A 158 -13.23 15.09 21.40
CA LEU A 158 -13.01 16.45 21.92
C LEU A 158 -12.07 16.44 23.14
N ASP A 159 -12.10 15.37 23.93
CA ASP A 159 -11.25 15.14 25.10
C ASP A 159 -10.65 13.72 25.05
N CYS A 160 -9.47 13.54 25.64
CA CYS A 160 -8.90 12.21 25.82
C CYS A 160 -9.76 11.37 26.78
N PRO A 161 -10.29 10.20 26.39
CA PRO A 161 -11.17 9.42 27.27
C PRO A 161 -10.42 8.79 28.46
N TYR A 162 -9.09 8.76 28.41
CA TYR A 162 -8.24 8.12 29.44
C TYR A 162 -7.75 9.07 30.52
N CYS A 163 -7.57 10.36 30.21
CA CYS A 163 -7.08 11.35 31.18
C CYS A 163 -7.83 12.68 31.14
N MET A 164 -8.89 12.77 30.34
CA MET A 164 -9.75 13.95 30.18
C MET A 164 -9.02 15.21 29.70
N THR A 165 -7.81 15.08 29.16
CA THR A 165 -7.08 16.21 28.57
C THR A 165 -7.86 16.74 27.36
N PRO A 166 -8.26 18.02 27.38
CA PRO A 166 -8.94 18.64 26.25
C PRO A 166 -8.01 18.73 25.05
N ARG A 167 -8.55 18.44 23.87
CA ARG A 167 -7.77 18.43 22.63
C ARG A 167 -7.40 19.83 22.14
N PHE A 168 -8.27 20.81 22.37
CA PHE A 168 -8.05 22.21 22.02
C PHE A 168 -7.93 23.01 23.32
N GLN A 169 -6.71 23.22 23.80
CA GLN A 169 -6.41 24.26 24.79
C GLN A 169 -5.88 25.48 24.04
N ASN A 170 -6.47 26.65 24.28
CA ASN A 170 -5.94 27.94 23.80
C ASN A 170 -4.55 28.21 24.39
#